data_AF-B3LW93-F1
#
_entry.id   AF-B3LW93-F1
#
_cell.length_a   1.000
_cell.length_b   1.000
_cell.length_c   1.000
_cell.angle_alpha   90.00
_cell.angle_beta   90.00
_cell.angle_gamma   90.00
#
_symmetry.space_group_name_H-M   'P 1'
#
loop_
_entity.id
_entity.type
_entity.pdbx_description
1 polymer ?
#
loop_
_entity_poly.entity_id
_entity_poly.type
_entity_poly.pdbx_seq_one_letter_code
_entity_poly.pdbx_strand_id
1 'polypeptide(L)'
;MPNKFQRKVSPMSGGGVARASSVSSSPSNQPRKRVKRCCRNFVTFMCTQVGVGALIVIYAICGAFAFMNIERQFIDGTADQVLEMRQNCSQQLWSITEKHNLIDRRKWSEDTNAVLRDYQAQIADVIKQGYVGRSPEQIWSFPAALMFCLSVITMIGYGNMVPRTPWGKGFTVIYASIGIPLYILYFLNMGRVLARSFKFLYRSMHDCTQEHPHLDRLDALEGGVSLPRKKIIVPSTACLWVIFFYVLTGTVMFANWERWSFLNSFYFCMTSLCKIGFGDFVPGASLTTAADVNAATQKLQEDISADPNELAQLQSVAADQHSKLAINFVYMLLGMGLVAMCRNLMREEVRVKLREMREDAKLCMEDTRLRFVGCCGSPRDGYDSDYY
;
A
#
# COMPACT_ATOMS: atom_id res chain seq x y z
N MET A 1 -59.74 -31.65 -83.35
CA MET A 1 -58.72 -30.68 -83.81
C MET A 1 -58.03 -30.07 -82.59
N PRO A 2 -56.70 -29.88 -82.55
CA PRO A 2 -55.66 -30.77 -83.09
C PRO A 2 -54.50 -31.07 -82.08
N ASN A 3 -53.93 -32.28 -82.19
CA ASN A 3 -52.48 -32.64 -82.21
C ASN A 3 -51.51 -32.10 -81.13
N LYS A 4 -50.63 -32.87 -80.46
CA LYS A 4 -49.82 -34.08 -80.80
C LYS A 4 -49.31 -34.67 -79.45
N PHE A 5 -49.58 -35.93 -79.07
CA PHE A 5 -48.72 -37.15 -79.20
C PHE A 5 -47.21 -36.88 -79.05
N GLN A 6 -46.48 -37.43 -78.06
CA GLN A 6 -46.05 -38.84 -77.87
C GLN A 6 -45.25 -38.95 -76.54
N ARG A 7 -44.99 -40.08 -75.85
CA ARG A 7 -45.49 -41.47 -75.79
C ARG A 7 -44.99 -42.00 -74.42
N LYS A 8 -45.82 -42.81 -73.77
CA LYS A 8 -45.60 -43.59 -72.54
C LYS A 8 -44.52 -44.66 -72.75
N VAL A 9 -43.81 -45.08 -71.69
CA VAL A 9 -43.67 -46.48 -71.20
C VAL A 9 -42.75 -46.51 -69.96
N SER A 10 -43.24 -47.08 -68.85
CA SER A 10 -42.46 -47.67 -67.74
C SER A 10 -42.42 -49.18 -67.93
N PRO A 11 -41.43 -49.93 -67.38
CA PRO A 11 -41.74 -50.65 -66.13
C PRO A 11 -40.53 -50.97 -65.19
N MET A 12 -40.86 -51.24 -63.91
CA MET A 12 -40.40 -52.30 -62.97
C MET A 12 -38.91 -52.74 -62.99
N SER A 13 -38.21 -53.13 -61.91
CA SER A 13 -38.46 -53.46 -60.50
C SER A 13 -37.06 -53.73 -59.89
N GLY A 14 -36.84 -53.46 -58.61
CA GLY A 14 -35.65 -53.94 -57.89
C GLY A 14 -35.50 -53.28 -56.53
N GLY A 15 -35.86 -54.01 -55.48
CA GLY A 15 -35.99 -53.50 -54.11
C GLY A 15 -34.69 -53.28 -53.35
N GLY A 16 -34.83 -52.77 -52.13
CA GLY A 16 -33.85 -52.97 -51.07
C GLY A 16 -33.43 -51.71 -50.31
N VAL A 17 -34.09 -51.49 -49.17
CA VAL A 17 -33.52 -51.04 -47.89
C VAL A 17 -33.10 -49.57 -47.71
N ALA A 18 -33.48 -49.04 -46.52
CA ALA A 18 -32.98 -47.88 -45.79
C ALA A 18 -33.52 -46.47 -46.14
N ARG A 19 -34.42 -45.96 -45.29
CA ARG A 19 -34.23 -44.66 -44.63
C ARG A 19 -35.18 -44.47 -43.43
N ALA A 20 -34.72 -44.85 -42.25
CA ALA A 20 -35.16 -44.19 -41.02
C ALA A 20 -34.18 -43.03 -40.78
N SER A 21 -34.64 -41.81 -41.07
CA SER A 21 -33.92 -40.58 -40.71
C SER A 21 -34.02 -40.36 -39.20
N SER A 22 -33.09 -40.94 -38.45
CA SER A 22 -32.85 -40.54 -37.07
C SER A 22 -32.06 -39.23 -37.09
N VAL A 23 -32.73 -38.16 -36.66
CA VAL A 23 -32.14 -36.91 -36.22
C VAL A 23 -31.10 -37.22 -35.14
N SER A 24 -29.82 -37.05 -35.46
CA SER A 24 -28.73 -37.03 -34.48
C SER A 24 -28.21 -35.61 -34.42
N SER A 25 -28.88 -34.80 -33.61
CA SER A 25 -28.29 -33.62 -33.02
C SER A 25 -27.30 -34.09 -31.95
N SER A 26 -26.02 -33.78 -32.13
CA SER A 26 -25.01 -33.89 -31.06
C SER A 26 -24.82 -32.53 -30.39
N PRO A 27 -25.48 -32.21 -29.25
CA PRO A 27 -25.14 -31.06 -28.44
C PRO A 27 -24.13 -31.48 -27.37
N SER A 28 -22.86 -31.63 -27.71
CA SER A 28 -21.83 -31.95 -26.71
C SER A 28 -20.58 -31.08 -26.89
N ASN A 29 -20.73 -29.78 -26.69
CA ASN A 29 -19.59 -28.90 -26.37
C ASN A 29 -19.92 -27.95 -25.20
N GLN A 30 -20.10 -28.59 -24.05
CA GLN A 30 -19.79 -28.19 -22.67
C GLN A 30 -19.89 -26.68 -22.30
N PRO A 31 -20.84 -26.26 -21.44
CA PRO A 31 -20.87 -24.91 -20.85
C PRO A 31 -19.57 -24.53 -20.12
N ARG A 32 -18.82 -25.52 -19.60
CA ARG A 32 -17.47 -25.34 -19.06
C ARG A 32 -16.47 -24.70 -20.04
N LYS A 33 -16.57 -24.98 -21.35
CA LYS A 33 -15.69 -24.38 -22.36
C LYS A 33 -16.04 -22.92 -22.65
N ARG A 34 -17.33 -22.55 -22.58
CA ARG A 34 -17.81 -21.15 -22.69
C ARG A 34 -17.39 -20.31 -21.49
N VAL A 35 -17.54 -20.83 -20.27
CA VAL A 35 -17.08 -20.16 -19.03
C VAL A 35 -15.56 -19.99 -19.04
N LYS A 36 -14.81 -21.02 -19.43
CA LYS A 36 -13.34 -20.95 -19.54
C LYS A 36 -12.89 -19.92 -20.60
N ARG A 37 -13.62 -19.79 -21.71
CA ARG A 37 -13.36 -18.77 -22.74
C ARG A 37 -13.73 -17.36 -22.26
N CYS A 38 -14.83 -17.22 -21.51
CA CYS A 38 -15.24 -15.95 -20.91
C CYS A 38 -14.26 -15.48 -19.83
N CYS A 39 -13.85 -16.36 -18.92
CA CYS A 39 -12.80 -16.06 -17.94
C CYS A 39 -11.48 -15.73 -18.62
N ARG A 40 -11.09 -16.45 -19.67
CA ARG A 40 -9.85 -16.14 -20.40
C ARG A 40 -9.91 -14.77 -21.07
N ASN A 41 -11.01 -14.44 -21.74
CA ASN A 41 -11.19 -13.12 -22.37
C ASN A 41 -11.31 -12.00 -21.32
N PHE A 42 -11.95 -12.27 -20.19
CA PHE A 42 -12.02 -11.35 -19.05
C PHE A 42 -10.65 -11.09 -18.43
N VAL A 43 -9.84 -12.14 -18.23
CA VAL A 43 -8.46 -12.02 -17.74
C VAL A 43 -7.59 -11.26 -18.75
N THR A 44 -7.71 -11.55 -20.05
CA THR A 44 -7.00 -10.80 -21.10
C THR A 44 -7.42 -9.32 -21.13
N PHE A 45 -8.70 -9.03 -20.91
CA PHE A 45 -9.21 -7.66 -20.79
C PHE A 45 -8.71 -6.96 -19.52
N MET A 46 -8.67 -7.65 -18.38
CA MET A 46 -8.11 -7.17 -17.11
C MET A 46 -6.61 -6.85 -17.18
N CYS A 47 -5.87 -7.51 -18.08
CA CYS A 47 -4.46 -7.20 -18.36
C CYS A 47 -4.26 -5.99 -19.29
N THR A 48 -5.32 -5.37 -19.83
CA THR A 48 -5.21 -4.09 -20.56
C THR A 48 -5.11 -2.91 -19.59
N GLN A 49 -4.53 -1.78 -20.01
CA GLN A 49 -4.44 -0.55 -19.18
C GLN A 49 -5.83 -0.10 -18.69
N VAL A 50 -6.87 -0.29 -19.51
CA VAL A 50 -8.28 0.00 -19.16
C VAL A 50 -8.81 -0.99 -18.11
N GLY A 51 -8.47 -2.27 -18.23
CA GLY A 51 -8.86 -3.31 -17.27
C GLY A 51 -8.21 -3.15 -15.90
N VAL A 52 -6.91 -2.81 -15.86
CA VAL A 52 -6.20 -2.48 -14.61
C VAL A 52 -6.81 -1.23 -13.97
N GLY A 53 -7.14 -0.21 -14.76
CA GLY A 53 -7.83 0.99 -14.29
C GLY A 53 -9.17 0.68 -13.64
N ALA A 54 -10.01 -0.13 -14.28
CA ALA A 54 -11.29 -0.56 -13.72
C ALA A 54 -11.13 -1.35 -12.41
N LEU A 55 -10.11 -2.20 -12.32
CA LEU A 55 -9.83 -2.99 -11.12
C LEU A 55 -9.44 -2.12 -9.93
N ILE A 56 -8.65 -1.06 -10.15
CA ILE A 56 -8.30 -0.09 -9.10
C ILE A 56 -9.55 0.64 -8.59
N VAL A 57 -10.45 1.05 -9.50
CA VAL A 57 -11.70 1.74 -9.12
C VAL A 57 -12.58 0.82 -8.28
N ILE A 58 -12.76 -0.44 -8.70
CA ILE A 58 -13.55 -1.42 -7.93
C ILE A 58 -12.93 -1.67 -6.55
N TYR A 59 -11.61 -1.83 -6.47
CA TYR A 59 -10.90 -2.00 -5.21
C TYR A 59 -11.11 -0.79 -4.26
N ALA A 60 -11.07 0.43 -4.79
CA ALA A 60 -11.35 1.64 -4.03
C ALA A 60 -12.80 1.70 -3.53
N ILE A 61 -13.79 1.35 -4.36
CA ILE A 61 -15.20 1.28 -3.96
C ILE A 61 -15.40 0.24 -2.85
N CYS A 62 -14.83 -0.95 -3.00
CA CYS A 62 -14.88 -1.99 -1.96
C CYS A 62 -14.23 -1.52 -0.65
N GLY A 63 -13.07 -0.86 -0.72
CA GLY A 63 -12.41 -0.26 0.45
C GLY A 63 -13.27 0.81 1.12
N ALA A 64 -13.92 1.69 0.35
CA ALA A 64 -14.82 2.71 0.86
C ALA A 64 -16.01 2.11 1.61
N PHE A 65 -16.66 1.09 1.06
CA PHE A 65 -17.73 0.38 1.75
C PHE A 65 -17.23 -0.31 3.03
N ALA A 66 -16.04 -0.92 3.00
CA ALA A 66 -15.47 -1.55 4.19
C ALA A 66 -15.22 -0.52 5.31
N PHE A 67 -14.51 0.57 5.03
CA PHE A 67 -14.26 1.63 6.02
C PHE A 67 -15.55 2.28 6.51
N MET A 68 -16.52 2.54 5.62
CA MET A 68 -17.80 3.11 6.04
C MET A 68 -18.57 2.21 7.01
N ASN A 69 -18.46 0.88 6.89
CA ASN A 69 -19.11 -0.04 7.81
C ASN A 69 -18.31 -0.25 9.10
N ILE A 70 -16.97 -0.24 9.04
CA ILE A 70 -16.10 -0.43 10.20
C ILE A 70 -16.06 0.83 11.06
N GLU A 71 -15.70 1.98 10.47
CA GLU A 71 -15.52 3.24 11.21
C GLU A 71 -16.83 3.81 11.73
N ARG A 72 -17.97 3.56 11.05
CA ARG A 72 -19.28 4.04 11.53
C ARG A 72 -19.75 3.35 12.81
N GLN A 73 -19.20 2.17 13.13
CA GLN A 73 -19.49 1.49 14.40
C GLN A 73 -18.73 2.13 15.58
N PHE A 74 -17.64 2.85 15.29
CA PHE A 74 -16.92 3.63 16.28
C PHE A 74 -17.67 4.95 16.52
N ILE A 75 -18.55 4.96 17.52
CA ILE A 75 -19.18 6.18 18.01
C ILE A 75 -18.09 6.95 18.76
N ASP A 76 -17.56 7.98 18.12
CA ASP A 76 -16.58 8.88 18.72
C ASP A 76 -17.22 9.59 19.93
N GLY A 77 -16.94 9.09 21.13
CA GLY A 77 -17.44 9.64 22.39
C GLY A 77 -16.99 11.09 22.62
N THR A 78 -16.04 11.59 21.83
CA THR A 78 -15.65 13.01 21.81
C THR A 78 -16.79 13.90 21.31
N ALA A 79 -17.61 13.42 20.38
CA ALA A 79 -18.79 14.16 19.91
C ALA A 79 -19.88 14.24 21.00
N ASP A 80 -20.13 13.13 21.70
CA ASP A 80 -21.05 13.06 22.83
C ASP A 80 -20.52 13.85 24.04
N GLN A 81 -19.21 13.83 24.31
CA GLN A 81 -18.58 14.68 25.33
C GLN A 81 -18.65 16.16 24.97
N VAL A 82 -18.51 16.54 23.69
CA VAL A 82 -18.72 17.94 23.26
C VAL A 82 -20.19 18.33 23.39
N LEU A 83 -21.12 17.42 23.11
CA LEU A 83 -22.55 17.61 23.33
C LEU A 83 -22.88 17.71 24.82
N GLU A 84 -22.28 16.88 25.67
CA GLU A 84 -22.47 16.85 27.12
C GLU A 84 -21.81 18.07 27.78
N MET A 85 -20.61 18.48 27.36
CA MET A 85 -19.99 19.74 27.77
C MET A 85 -20.85 20.94 27.36
N ARG A 86 -21.45 20.91 26.16
CA ARG A 86 -22.41 21.95 25.74
C ARG A 86 -23.67 21.95 26.60
N GLN A 87 -24.21 20.78 26.93
CA GLN A 87 -25.41 20.66 27.77
C GLN A 87 -25.14 21.05 29.23
N ASN A 88 -23.99 20.65 29.78
CA ASN A 88 -23.57 20.98 31.14
C ASN A 88 -23.24 22.47 31.25
N CYS A 89 -22.54 23.05 30.27
CA CYS A 89 -22.38 24.50 30.15
C CYS A 89 -23.74 25.20 30.06
N SER A 90 -24.68 24.69 29.26
CA SER A 90 -26.04 25.22 29.16
C SER A 90 -26.82 25.13 30.49
N GLN A 91 -26.64 24.06 31.28
CA GLN A 91 -27.28 23.89 32.60
C GLN A 91 -26.64 24.78 33.67
N GLN A 92 -25.33 25.01 33.59
CA GLN A 92 -24.65 25.97 34.47
C GLN A 92 -25.11 27.40 34.16
N LEU A 93 -25.21 27.77 32.88
CA LEU A 93 -25.80 29.03 32.46
C LEU A 93 -27.23 29.17 32.99
N TRP A 94 -28.04 28.11 32.88
CA TRP A 94 -29.41 28.05 33.39
C TRP A 94 -29.49 28.33 34.91
N SER A 95 -28.58 27.74 35.70
CA SER A 95 -28.49 27.98 37.16
C SER A 95 -28.06 29.40 37.53
N ILE A 96 -27.24 30.05 36.69
CA ILE A 96 -26.80 31.44 36.86
C ILE A 96 -27.97 32.40 36.56
N THR A 97 -28.78 32.09 35.56
CA THR A 97 -30.03 32.81 35.26
C THR A 97 -31.06 32.68 36.38
N GLU A 98 -31.08 31.57 37.10
CA GLU A 98 -31.99 31.33 38.22
C GLU A 98 -31.57 32.11 39.49
N LYS A 99 -30.27 32.40 39.65
CA LYS A 99 -29.73 33.23 40.73
C LYS A 99 -29.87 34.74 40.52
N HIS A 100 -29.97 35.21 39.28
CA HIS A 100 -30.15 36.63 38.97
C HIS A 100 -31.61 36.90 38.59
N ASN A 101 -32.25 37.88 39.24
CA ASN A 101 -33.66 38.17 39.02
C ASN A 101 -33.95 38.52 37.56
N LEU A 102 -34.80 37.67 36.98
CA LEU A 102 -35.33 37.64 35.63
C LEU A 102 -36.15 38.90 35.33
N ILE A 103 -35.72 39.71 34.37
CA ILE A 103 -36.69 40.41 33.52
C ILE A 103 -36.20 40.19 32.08
N ASP A 104 -36.71 39.11 31.47
CA ASP A 104 -36.45 38.65 30.10
C ASP A 104 -35.34 37.60 29.88
N ARG A 105 -35.64 36.37 30.35
CA ARG A 105 -34.91 35.12 30.08
C ARG A 105 -34.66 34.86 28.59
N ARG A 106 -35.59 35.27 27.72
CA ARG A 106 -35.49 35.02 26.27
C ARG A 106 -34.36 35.85 25.68
N LYS A 107 -34.30 37.13 26.07
CA LYS A 107 -33.28 38.08 25.64
C LYS A 107 -31.89 37.71 26.16
N TRP A 108 -31.77 37.35 27.44
CA TRP A 108 -30.50 36.89 27.99
C TRP A 108 -29.98 35.61 27.30
N SER A 109 -30.85 34.66 26.99
CA SER A 109 -30.46 33.42 26.29
C SER A 109 -30.12 33.66 24.83
N GLU A 110 -30.83 34.56 24.13
CA GLU A 110 -30.49 34.98 22.77
C GLU A 110 -29.13 35.68 22.72
N ASP A 111 -28.90 36.64 23.62
CA ASP A 111 -27.64 37.40 23.67
C ASP A 111 -26.47 36.51 24.07
N THR A 112 -26.65 35.63 25.06
CA THR A 112 -25.57 34.72 25.49
C THR A 112 -25.28 33.64 24.46
N ASN A 113 -26.29 33.10 23.78
CA ASN A 113 -26.07 32.19 22.65
C ASN A 113 -25.41 32.88 21.47
N ALA A 114 -25.69 34.17 21.23
CA ALA A 114 -25.00 34.94 20.21
C ALA A 114 -23.50 35.07 20.54
N VAL A 115 -23.15 35.43 21.78
CA VAL A 115 -21.74 35.52 22.23
C VAL A 115 -21.06 34.15 22.22
N LEU A 116 -21.73 33.09 22.66
CA LEU A 116 -21.17 31.73 22.62
C LEU A 116 -20.98 31.22 21.18
N ARG A 117 -21.90 31.50 20.27
CA ARG A 117 -21.74 31.16 18.85
C ARG A 117 -20.60 31.94 18.22
N ASP A 118 -20.45 33.20 18.58
CA ASP A 118 -19.34 34.04 18.12
C ASP A 118 -18.00 33.53 18.66
N TYR A 119 -17.91 33.24 19.96
CA TYR A 119 -16.73 32.63 20.58
C TYR A 119 -16.40 31.26 19.97
N GLN A 120 -17.40 30.40 19.77
CA GLN A 120 -17.23 29.11 19.11
C GLN A 120 -16.77 29.28 17.65
N ALA A 121 -17.31 30.26 16.93
CA ALA A 121 -16.89 30.56 15.57
C ALA A 121 -15.43 31.05 15.54
N GLN A 122 -15.06 31.94 16.47
CA GLN A 122 -13.71 32.45 16.61
C GLN A 122 -12.71 31.33 16.96
N ILE A 123 -13.02 30.48 17.95
CA ILE A 123 -12.16 29.34 18.29
C ILE A 123 -12.10 28.32 17.15
N ALA A 124 -13.22 28.00 16.51
CA ALA A 124 -13.21 27.10 15.37
C ALA A 124 -12.38 27.65 14.21
N ASP A 125 -12.40 28.97 13.98
CA ASP A 125 -11.56 29.63 13.00
C ASP A 125 -10.08 29.56 13.38
N VAL A 126 -9.74 29.84 14.64
CA VAL A 126 -8.37 29.75 15.17
C VAL A 126 -7.83 28.30 15.13
N ILE A 127 -8.66 27.30 15.40
CA ILE A 127 -8.31 25.88 15.27
C ILE A 127 -8.16 25.49 13.79
N LYS A 128 -9.03 25.97 12.90
CA LYS A 128 -8.88 25.77 11.44
C LYS A 128 -7.59 26.39 10.90
N GLN A 129 -7.17 27.52 11.46
CA GLN A 129 -5.87 28.14 11.21
C GLN A 129 -4.70 27.37 11.87
N GLY A 130 -4.99 26.27 12.57
CA GLY A 130 -4.05 25.32 13.11
C GLY A 130 -3.62 25.58 14.56
N TYR A 131 -4.36 26.33 15.36
CA TYR A 131 -3.98 26.51 16.77
C TYR A 131 -4.02 25.18 17.54
N VAL A 132 -2.86 24.74 18.05
CA VAL A 132 -2.69 23.47 18.78
C VAL A 132 -2.46 23.72 20.29
N GLY A 133 -2.55 24.97 20.75
CA GLY A 133 -2.30 25.33 22.15
C GLY A 133 -0.84 25.19 22.61
N ARG A 134 0.12 25.07 21.68
CA ARG A 134 1.57 24.98 21.96
C ARG A 134 2.31 26.17 21.36
N SER A 135 3.42 26.57 21.99
CA SER A 135 4.28 27.63 21.45
C SER A 135 5.02 27.16 20.18
N PRO A 136 5.44 28.06 19.28
CA PRO A 136 6.21 27.69 18.11
C PRO A 136 7.49 26.90 18.43
N GLU A 137 8.14 27.18 19.55
CA GLU A 137 9.37 26.52 20.02
C GLU A 137 9.10 25.08 20.45
N GLN A 138 7.94 24.82 21.05
CA GLN A 138 7.50 23.47 21.43
C GLN A 138 7.10 22.65 20.19
N ILE A 139 6.49 23.28 19.19
CA ILE A 139 6.10 22.62 17.92
C ILE A 139 7.35 22.30 17.08
N TRP A 140 8.26 23.27 16.91
CA TRP A 140 9.46 23.16 16.09
C TRP A 140 10.71 22.79 16.92
N SER A 141 10.59 21.76 17.75
CA SER A 141 11.75 21.18 18.42
C SER A 141 12.70 20.53 17.41
N PHE A 142 13.99 20.43 17.74
CA PHE A 142 14.96 19.81 16.82
C PHE A 142 14.57 18.38 16.38
N PRO A 143 14.15 17.46 17.27
CA PRO A 143 13.66 16.14 16.87
C PRO A 143 12.45 16.19 15.93
N ALA A 144 11.49 17.07 16.23
CA ALA A 144 10.29 17.26 15.42
C ALA A 144 10.63 17.85 14.03
N ALA A 145 11.52 18.84 13.98
CA ALA A 145 12.01 19.44 12.74
C ALA A 145 12.81 18.44 11.90
N LEU A 146 13.64 17.58 12.53
CA LEU A 146 14.36 16.52 11.82
C LEU A 146 13.41 15.50 11.21
N MET A 147 12.38 15.08 11.96
CA MET A 147 11.33 14.20 11.46
C MET A 147 10.53 14.84 10.32
N PHE A 148 10.23 16.14 10.42
CA PHE A 148 9.64 16.91 9.32
C PHE A 148 10.53 16.87 8.07
N CYS A 149 11.80 17.24 8.19
CA CYS A 149 12.78 17.20 7.09
C CYS A 149 12.88 15.79 6.47
N LEU A 150 12.98 14.75 7.29
CA LEU A 150 12.99 13.36 6.84
C LEU A 150 11.70 13.04 6.09
N SER A 151 10.53 13.42 6.61
CA SER A 151 9.23 13.15 5.98
C SER A 151 9.09 13.82 4.60
N VAL A 152 9.69 15.01 4.42
CA VAL A 152 9.70 15.73 3.15
C VAL A 152 10.59 15.02 2.12
N ILE A 153 11.85 14.72 2.47
CA ILE A 153 12.77 14.07 1.51
C ILE A 153 12.33 12.64 1.17
N THR A 154 11.74 11.93 2.14
CA THR A 154 11.28 10.55 1.97
C THR A 154 9.92 10.44 1.27
N MET A 155 9.19 11.55 1.16
CA MET A 155 7.82 11.65 0.65
C MET A 155 6.80 10.88 1.50
N ILE A 156 7.02 10.79 2.81
CA ILE A 156 6.01 10.24 3.74
C ILE A 156 4.98 11.33 4.02
N GLY A 157 5.44 12.54 4.38
CA GLY A 157 4.58 13.71 4.54
C GLY A 157 3.47 13.57 5.59
N TYR A 158 3.81 13.31 6.86
CA TYR A 158 2.83 13.13 7.95
C TYR A 158 1.78 14.23 8.07
N GLY A 159 2.09 15.48 7.69
CA GLY A 159 1.09 16.56 7.65
C GLY A 159 0.64 17.10 9.02
N ASN A 160 1.05 16.47 10.12
CA ASN A 160 0.81 16.95 11.49
C ASN A 160 1.58 18.24 11.83
N MET A 161 2.68 18.52 11.11
CA MET A 161 3.48 19.73 11.22
C MET A 161 3.74 20.33 9.85
N VAL A 162 3.40 21.61 9.69
CA VAL A 162 3.55 22.34 8.42
C VAL A 162 4.09 23.76 8.65
N PRO A 163 4.96 24.27 7.75
CA PRO A 163 5.47 25.63 7.85
C PRO A 163 4.34 26.64 7.59
N ARG A 164 4.11 27.52 8.54
CA ARG A 164 3.08 28.59 8.42
C ARG A 164 3.61 29.84 7.74
N THR A 165 4.89 30.13 7.96
CA THR A 165 5.53 31.34 7.41
C THR A 165 5.71 31.24 5.90
N PRO A 166 5.59 32.36 5.16
CA PRO A 166 5.83 32.36 3.71
C PRO A 166 7.26 31.92 3.38
N TRP A 167 8.24 32.36 4.19
CA TRP A 167 9.64 31.93 4.08
C TRP A 167 9.82 30.43 4.31
N GLY A 168 9.16 29.85 5.32
CA GLY A 168 9.21 28.41 5.59
C GLY A 168 8.61 27.58 4.45
N LYS A 169 7.52 28.04 3.84
CA LYS A 169 6.91 27.42 2.65
C LYS A 169 7.88 27.48 1.45
N GLY A 170 8.47 28.64 1.17
CA GLY A 170 9.46 28.80 0.10
C GLY A 170 10.70 27.91 0.31
N PHE A 171 11.24 27.88 1.53
CA PHE A 171 12.38 27.02 1.88
C PHE A 171 12.06 25.54 1.71
N THR A 172 10.85 25.10 2.11
CA THR A 172 10.43 23.70 1.97
C THR A 172 10.37 23.27 0.50
N VAL A 173 9.94 24.16 -0.41
CA VAL A 173 9.93 23.87 -1.86
C VAL A 173 11.35 23.65 -2.38
N ILE A 174 12.30 24.52 -2.02
CA ILE A 174 13.71 24.39 -2.43
C ILE A 174 14.32 23.12 -1.83
N TYR A 175 14.10 22.90 -0.54
CA TYR A 175 14.58 21.73 0.20
C TYR A 175 14.04 20.43 -0.41
N ALA A 176 12.75 20.36 -0.73
CA ALA A 176 12.15 19.20 -1.40
C ALA A 176 12.72 18.98 -2.80
N SER A 177 12.91 20.05 -3.59
CA SER A 177 13.43 19.97 -4.96
C SER A 177 14.82 19.34 -5.05
N ILE A 178 15.68 19.58 -4.06
CA ILE A 178 17.03 18.98 -3.99
C ILE A 178 17.03 17.66 -3.22
N GLY A 179 16.29 17.61 -2.10
CA GLY A 179 16.27 16.47 -1.19
C GLY A 179 15.59 15.23 -1.79
N ILE A 180 14.51 15.40 -2.55
CA ILE A 180 13.79 14.29 -3.21
C ILE A 180 14.68 13.55 -4.22
N PRO A 181 15.34 14.20 -5.19
CA PRO A 181 16.23 13.50 -6.12
C PRO A 181 17.38 12.78 -5.42
N LEU A 182 18.00 13.43 -4.42
CA LEU A 182 19.07 12.84 -3.62
C LEU A 182 18.57 11.59 -2.88
N TYR A 183 17.39 11.69 -2.26
CA TYR A 183 16.76 10.56 -1.58
C TYR A 183 16.39 9.43 -2.55
N ILE A 184 15.86 9.73 -3.74
CA ILE A 184 15.56 8.70 -4.75
C ILE A 184 16.84 7.96 -5.14
N LEU A 185 17.96 8.67 -5.36
CA LEU A 185 19.24 8.06 -5.66
C LEU A 185 19.70 7.13 -4.53
N TYR A 186 19.62 7.61 -3.29
CA TYR A 186 19.89 6.81 -2.09
C TYR A 186 19.01 5.56 -2.02
N PHE A 187 17.69 5.73 -2.16
CA PHE A 187 16.68 4.67 -2.09
C PHE A 187 16.92 3.58 -3.14
N LEU A 188 17.23 3.98 -4.39
CA LEU A 188 17.53 3.05 -5.47
C LEU A 188 18.85 2.30 -5.24
N ASN A 189 19.88 2.97 -4.73
CA ASN A 189 21.17 2.35 -4.45
C ASN A 189 21.08 1.38 -3.26
N MET A 190 20.49 1.81 -2.14
CA MET A 190 20.29 0.96 -0.97
C MET A 190 19.47 -0.28 -1.28
N GLY A 191 18.38 -0.14 -2.05
CA GLY A 191 17.59 -1.28 -2.50
C GLY A 191 18.37 -2.30 -3.33
N ARG A 192 19.44 -1.89 -4.05
CA ARG A 192 20.32 -2.81 -4.79
C ARG A 192 21.35 -3.46 -3.89
N VAL A 193 21.96 -2.69 -2.98
CA VAL A 193 22.93 -3.21 -2.02
C VAL A 193 22.28 -4.27 -1.14
N LEU A 194 21.14 -3.94 -0.51
CA LEU A 194 20.40 -4.88 0.33
C LEU A 194 19.94 -6.12 -0.45
N ALA A 195 19.48 -5.97 -1.70
CA ALA A 195 19.13 -7.13 -2.53
C ALA A 195 20.32 -8.05 -2.83
N ARG A 196 21.52 -7.49 -3.05
CA ARG A 196 22.75 -8.28 -3.24
C ARG A 196 23.16 -8.98 -1.97
N SER A 197 23.18 -8.27 -0.84
CA SER A 197 23.49 -8.84 0.47
C SER A 197 22.50 -9.94 0.83
N PHE A 198 21.21 -9.75 0.58
CA PHE A 198 20.19 -10.76 0.83
C PHE A 198 20.37 -12.02 -0.04
N LYS A 199 20.65 -11.85 -1.35
CA LYS A 199 20.96 -12.97 -2.24
C LYS A 199 22.23 -13.71 -1.81
N PHE A 200 23.23 -12.99 -1.31
CA PHE A 200 24.46 -13.58 -0.78
C PHE A 200 24.18 -14.39 0.49
N LEU A 201 23.49 -13.80 1.47
CA LEU A 201 23.10 -14.48 2.72
C LEU A 201 22.23 -15.70 2.46
N TYR A 202 21.25 -15.59 1.57
CA TYR A 202 20.38 -16.71 1.21
C TYR A 202 21.17 -17.88 0.60
N ARG A 203 22.12 -17.60 -0.29
CA ARG A 203 23.03 -18.62 -0.86
C ARG A 203 23.91 -19.23 0.22
N SER A 204 24.56 -18.40 1.03
CA SER A 204 25.43 -18.87 2.11
C SER A 204 24.68 -19.79 3.08
N MET A 205 23.44 -19.47 3.45
CA MET A 205 22.62 -20.34 4.30
C MET A 205 22.22 -21.63 3.60
N HIS A 206 21.84 -21.57 2.33
CA HIS A 206 21.47 -22.77 1.55
C HIS A 206 22.68 -23.69 1.34
N ASP A 207 23.85 -23.13 1.05
CA ASP A 207 25.11 -23.88 0.87
C ASP A 207 25.56 -24.51 2.21
N CYS A 208 25.35 -23.83 3.36
CA CYS A 208 25.58 -24.42 4.68
C CYS A 208 24.58 -25.51 5.07
N THR A 209 23.39 -25.53 4.46
CA THR A 209 22.36 -26.53 4.72
C THR A 209 22.50 -27.74 3.78
N GLN A 210 23.11 -27.56 2.62
CA GLN A 210 23.31 -28.60 1.61
C GLN A 210 24.69 -29.24 1.75
N GLU A 211 24.88 -30.11 2.75
CA GLU A 211 25.97 -31.08 2.74
C GLU A 211 25.71 -32.15 1.65
N HIS A 212 26.20 -31.94 0.43
CA HIS A 212 26.40 -33.04 -0.52
C HIS A 212 27.88 -33.15 -0.90
N PRO A 213 28.72 -33.85 -0.10
CA PRO A 213 30.16 -33.89 -0.32
C PRO A 213 30.62 -34.78 -1.49
N HIS A 214 29.72 -35.49 -2.18
CA HIS A 214 30.13 -36.69 -2.95
C HIS A 214 29.77 -36.71 -4.44
N LEU A 215 28.90 -35.82 -4.95
CA LEU A 215 28.47 -35.85 -6.36
C LEU A 215 29.19 -34.82 -7.24
N ASP A 216 29.54 -33.64 -6.70
CA ASP A 216 30.25 -32.58 -7.44
C ASP A 216 31.69 -32.97 -7.83
N ARG A 217 32.28 -33.96 -7.15
CA ARG A 217 33.67 -34.39 -7.39
C ARG A 217 33.82 -35.26 -8.65
N LEU A 218 32.75 -35.92 -9.09
CA LEU A 218 32.74 -36.71 -10.32
C LEU A 218 32.54 -35.80 -11.55
N ASP A 219 31.67 -34.79 -11.45
CA ASP A 219 31.45 -33.79 -12.51
C ASP A 219 32.69 -32.89 -12.74
N ALA A 220 33.52 -32.67 -11.72
CA ALA A 220 34.75 -31.86 -11.82
C ALA A 220 35.90 -32.54 -12.62
N LEU A 221 35.84 -33.85 -12.82
CA LEU A 221 36.83 -34.61 -13.60
C LEU A 221 36.47 -34.71 -15.10
N GLU A 222 35.21 -34.48 -15.46
CA GLU A 222 34.72 -34.83 -16.80
C GLU A 222 34.42 -33.64 -17.73
N GLY A 223 34.51 -32.38 -17.28
CA GLY A 223 34.26 -31.27 -18.21
C GLY A 223 34.62 -29.87 -17.71
N GLY A 224 35.70 -29.32 -18.25
CA GLY A 224 36.07 -27.90 -18.16
C GLY A 224 35.14 -26.97 -18.94
N VAL A 225 33.84 -27.01 -18.66
CA VAL A 225 32.86 -26.04 -19.14
C VAL A 225 32.26 -25.36 -17.92
N SER A 226 32.52 -24.06 -17.78
CA SER A 226 31.92 -23.21 -16.76
C SER A 226 30.41 -23.09 -17.04
N LEU A 227 29.61 -24.00 -16.47
CA LEU A 227 28.15 -23.89 -16.52
C LEU A 227 27.74 -22.51 -15.98
N PRO A 228 26.83 -21.79 -16.66
CA PRO A 228 26.37 -20.49 -16.23
C PRO A 228 25.74 -20.64 -14.84
N ARG A 229 26.38 -20.03 -13.83
CA ARG A 229 25.97 -20.04 -12.42
C ARG A 229 24.45 -19.88 -12.34
N LYS A 230 23.74 -20.96 -11.97
CA LYS A 230 22.27 -21.00 -11.92
C LYS A 230 21.80 -19.75 -11.18
N LYS A 231 21.07 -18.85 -11.85
CA LYS A 231 20.50 -17.67 -11.19
C LYS A 231 19.48 -18.17 -10.19
N ILE A 232 19.89 -18.35 -8.94
CA ILE A 232 18.97 -18.65 -7.84
C ILE A 232 18.06 -17.43 -7.71
N ILE A 233 16.81 -17.61 -8.13
CA ILE A 233 15.74 -16.63 -7.94
C ILE A 233 15.29 -16.82 -6.50
N VAL A 234 15.64 -15.88 -5.63
CA VAL A 234 15.18 -15.90 -4.25
C VAL A 234 13.66 -15.71 -4.26
N PRO A 235 12.87 -16.59 -3.64
CA PRO A 235 11.43 -16.47 -3.65
C PRO A 235 10.99 -15.18 -2.95
N SER A 236 10.00 -14.48 -3.52
CA SER A 236 9.45 -13.24 -2.95
C SER A 236 8.90 -13.43 -1.53
N THR A 237 8.44 -14.63 -1.19
CA THR A 237 7.98 -14.99 0.16
C THR A 237 9.05 -14.78 1.23
N ALA A 238 10.33 -15.03 0.91
CA ALA A 238 11.43 -14.78 1.85
C ALA A 238 11.62 -13.28 2.14
N CYS A 239 11.36 -12.40 1.16
CA CYS A 239 11.41 -10.95 1.34
C CYS A 239 10.30 -10.46 2.27
N LEU A 240 9.11 -11.04 2.15
CA LEU A 240 7.96 -10.70 3.00
C LEU A 240 8.23 -11.03 4.47
N TRP A 241 8.89 -12.17 4.75
CA TRP A 241 9.31 -12.50 6.12
C TRP A 241 10.31 -11.51 6.69
N VAL A 242 11.29 -11.07 5.90
CA VAL A 242 12.27 -10.05 6.34
C VAL A 242 11.56 -8.74 6.70
N ILE A 243 10.64 -8.26 5.86
CA ILE A 243 9.86 -7.06 6.17
C ILE A 243 8.98 -7.28 7.40
N PHE A 244 8.33 -8.43 7.52
CA PHE A 244 7.47 -8.75 8.67
C PHE A 244 8.24 -8.68 9.99
N PHE A 245 9.39 -9.35 10.10
CA PHE A 245 10.22 -9.29 11.30
C PHE A 245 10.78 -7.89 11.55
N TYR A 246 11.13 -7.17 10.48
CA TYR A 246 11.59 -5.78 10.60
C TYR A 246 10.52 -4.84 11.19
N VAL A 247 9.27 -4.98 10.74
CA VAL A 247 8.13 -4.24 11.27
C VAL A 247 7.84 -4.66 12.71
N LEU A 248 7.93 -5.96 13.02
CA LEU A 248 7.71 -6.46 14.39
C LEU A 248 8.74 -5.89 15.37
N THR A 249 10.02 -5.88 14.99
CA THR A 249 11.09 -5.26 15.81
C THR A 249 10.83 -3.77 16.04
N GLY A 250 10.42 -3.03 15.00
CA GLY A 250 10.02 -1.63 15.14
C GLY A 250 8.81 -1.45 16.06
N THR A 251 7.82 -2.34 15.95
CA THR A 251 6.61 -2.31 16.78
C THR A 251 6.94 -2.42 18.26
N VAL A 252 7.81 -3.38 18.63
CA VAL A 252 8.27 -3.55 20.02
C VAL A 252 9.07 -2.34 20.49
N MET A 253 9.96 -1.80 19.64
CA MET A 253 10.77 -0.62 19.94
C MET A 253 9.89 0.61 20.24
N PHE A 254 8.97 0.96 19.34
CA PHE A 254 8.12 2.14 19.50
C PHE A 254 7.06 1.97 20.60
N ALA A 255 6.54 0.76 20.82
CA ALA A 255 5.62 0.50 21.93
C ALA A 255 6.29 0.78 23.29
N ASN A 256 7.55 0.39 23.44
CA ASN A 256 8.29 0.63 24.69
C ASN A 256 8.76 2.07 24.84
N TRP A 257 9.12 2.76 23.76
CA TRP A 257 9.67 4.12 23.83
C TRP A 257 8.62 5.22 23.90
N GLU A 258 7.60 5.14 23.06
CA GLU A 258 6.54 6.15 22.97
C GLU A 258 5.32 5.80 23.84
N ARG A 259 5.36 4.66 24.53
CA ARG A 259 4.26 4.11 25.35
C ARG A 259 2.96 3.94 24.56
N TRP A 260 3.06 3.69 23.27
CA TRP A 260 1.92 3.38 22.42
C TRP A 260 1.51 1.91 22.57
N SER A 261 0.24 1.61 22.28
CA SER A 261 -0.21 0.22 22.18
C SER A 261 0.53 -0.51 21.05
N PHE A 262 0.70 -1.83 21.18
CA PHE A 262 1.34 -2.63 20.12
C PHE A 262 0.66 -2.45 18.76
N LEU A 263 -0.66 -2.29 18.73
CA LEU A 263 -1.41 -2.06 17.49
C LEU A 263 -1.09 -0.70 16.88
N ASN A 264 -1.05 0.37 17.69
CA ASN A 264 -0.74 1.72 17.22
C ASN A 264 0.71 1.80 16.72
N SER A 265 1.64 1.15 17.41
CA SER A 265 3.05 1.06 16.98
C SER A 265 3.22 0.28 15.68
N PHE A 266 2.49 -0.83 15.51
CA PHE A 266 2.49 -1.61 14.27
C PHE A 266 1.90 -0.80 13.12
N TYR A 267 0.76 -0.14 13.36
CA TYR A 267 0.10 0.75 12.42
C TYR A 267 1.03 1.90 11.99
N PHE A 268 1.72 2.54 12.94
CA PHE A 268 2.73 3.56 12.65
C PHE A 268 3.86 3.01 11.77
N CYS A 269 4.46 1.86 12.11
CA CYS A 269 5.55 1.27 11.32
C CYS A 269 5.09 0.97 9.89
N MET A 270 3.92 0.36 9.73
CA MET A 270 3.38 0.00 8.41
C MET A 270 3.05 1.24 7.57
N THR A 271 2.31 2.20 8.11
CA THR A 271 1.91 3.41 7.38
C THR A 271 3.11 4.27 7.00
N SER A 272 4.14 4.31 7.85
CA SER A 272 5.36 5.09 7.60
C SER A 272 6.26 4.43 6.55
N LEU A 273 6.49 3.12 6.63
CA LEU A 273 7.32 2.39 5.65
C LEU A 273 6.65 2.26 4.28
N CYS A 274 5.32 2.17 4.25
CA CYS A 274 4.54 2.21 3.01
C CYS A 274 4.42 3.61 2.39
N LYS A 275 4.93 4.66 3.06
CA LYS A 275 4.79 6.07 2.66
C LYS A 275 3.34 6.55 2.57
N ILE A 276 2.47 6.02 3.43
CA ILE A 276 1.10 6.52 3.57
C ILE A 276 1.11 7.76 4.46
N GLY A 277 1.75 7.66 5.63
CA GLY A 277 2.06 8.80 6.49
C GLY A 277 0.83 9.61 6.92
N PHE A 278 -0.15 9.01 7.59
CA PHE A 278 -1.34 9.76 8.07
C PHE A 278 -1.02 10.84 9.11
N GLY A 279 0.06 10.64 9.89
CA GLY A 279 0.58 11.64 10.84
C GLY A 279 -0.20 11.78 12.14
N ASP A 280 -1.15 10.90 12.38
CA ASP A 280 -1.81 10.68 13.68
C ASP A 280 -0.81 10.24 14.76
N PHE A 281 0.15 9.39 14.41
CA PHE A 281 1.26 8.99 15.28
C PHE A 281 2.60 9.46 14.69
N VAL A 282 3.34 10.26 15.45
CA VAL A 282 4.71 10.68 15.09
C VAL A 282 5.58 10.66 16.34
N PRO A 283 6.70 9.92 16.33
CA PRO A 283 7.59 9.82 17.49
C PRO A 283 8.23 11.19 17.77
N GLY A 284 8.38 11.52 19.04
CA GLY A 284 8.92 12.82 19.47
C GLY A 284 7.91 13.99 19.47
N ALA A 285 6.67 13.81 19.02
CA ALA A 285 5.64 14.87 19.04
C ALA A 285 4.90 15.00 20.39
N SER A 286 4.97 13.98 21.25
CA SER A 286 4.24 13.93 22.54
C SER A 286 5.14 14.03 23.77
N LEU A 287 6.45 14.14 23.61
CA LEU A 287 7.38 14.25 24.73
C LEU A 287 7.49 15.70 25.20
N THR A 288 7.53 15.89 26.52
CA THR A 288 8.08 17.08 27.17
C THR A 288 9.33 17.47 26.43
N THR A 289 9.25 18.60 25.72
CA THR A 289 10.25 18.98 24.73
C THR A 289 11.57 19.21 25.46
N ALA A 290 12.73 19.01 24.82
CA ALA A 290 13.99 19.48 25.38
C ALA A 290 13.92 20.98 25.74
N ALA A 291 13.10 21.76 25.03
CA ALA A 291 12.75 23.13 25.38
C ALA A 291 11.97 23.26 26.70
N ASP A 292 11.03 22.35 26.99
CA ASP A 292 10.29 22.32 28.27
C ASP A 292 11.22 21.90 29.41
N VAL A 293 12.12 20.94 29.15
CA VAL A 293 13.16 20.52 30.10
C VAL A 293 14.16 21.64 30.34
N ASN A 294 14.62 22.34 29.30
CA ASN A 294 15.54 23.46 29.41
C ASN A 294 14.90 24.67 30.10
N ALA A 295 13.62 24.96 29.83
CA ALA A 295 12.88 26.01 30.52
C ALA A 295 12.63 25.64 31.99
N ALA A 296 12.32 24.37 32.29
CA ALA A 296 12.21 23.87 33.66
C ALA A 296 13.57 23.89 34.39
N THR A 297 14.64 23.51 33.69
CA THR A 297 16.03 23.53 34.18
C THR A 297 16.47 24.95 34.48
N GLN A 298 16.17 25.91 33.59
CA GLN A 298 16.50 27.31 33.79
C GLN A 298 15.72 27.89 34.98
N LYS A 299 14.43 27.56 35.13
CA LYS A 299 13.64 27.93 36.31
C LYS A 299 14.21 27.33 37.59
N LEU A 300 14.60 26.06 37.57
CA LEU A 300 15.25 25.40 38.70
C LEU A 300 16.62 26.03 39.01
N GLN A 301 17.39 26.42 38.00
CA GLN A 301 18.69 27.07 38.18
C GLN A 301 18.56 28.49 38.77
N GLU A 302 17.44 29.17 38.52
CA GLU A 302 17.11 30.48 39.11
C GLU A 302 16.59 30.37 40.55
N ASP A 303 15.95 29.25 40.90
CA ASP A 303 15.59 28.93 42.29
C ASP A 303 16.85 28.48 43.06
N ILE A 304 17.25 29.26 44.08
CA ILE A 304 18.50 29.10 44.87
C ILE A 304 18.60 27.75 45.62
N SER A 305 17.64 26.83 45.44
CA SER A 305 17.55 25.51 46.06
C SER A 305 17.35 24.35 45.07
N ALA A 306 17.89 24.42 43.85
CA ALA A 306 17.87 23.24 42.98
C ALA A 306 18.79 22.12 43.49
N ASP A 307 18.22 20.95 43.73
CA ASP A 307 18.97 19.75 44.08
C ASP A 307 19.79 19.30 42.85
N PRO A 308 21.12 19.18 42.93
CA PRO A 308 21.97 18.78 41.81
C PRO A 308 21.60 17.41 41.21
N ASN A 309 20.93 16.53 41.97
CA ASN A 309 20.43 15.26 41.44
C ASN A 309 19.25 15.43 40.47
N GLU A 310 18.36 16.39 40.69
CA GLU A 310 17.23 16.65 39.78
C GLU A 310 17.71 17.21 38.44
N LEU A 311 18.72 18.09 38.47
CA LEU A 311 19.36 18.62 37.28
C LEU A 311 20.06 17.52 36.46
N ALA A 312 20.77 16.61 37.15
CA ALA A 312 21.43 15.47 36.51
C ALA A 312 20.39 14.50 35.89
N GLN A 313 19.27 14.26 36.55
CA GLN A 313 18.17 13.47 36.00
C GLN A 313 17.57 14.12 34.74
N LEU A 314 17.31 15.43 34.74
CA LEU A 314 16.78 16.16 33.58
C LEU A 314 17.75 16.13 32.38
N GLN A 315 19.05 16.29 32.63
CA GLN A 315 20.08 16.18 31.60
C GLN A 315 20.19 14.75 31.03
N SER A 316 20.04 13.73 31.88
CA SER A 316 20.04 12.33 31.44
C SER A 316 18.85 12.00 30.52
N VAL A 317 17.68 12.57 30.80
CA VAL A 317 16.46 12.43 29.97
C VAL A 317 16.65 13.10 28.61
N ALA A 318 17.31 14.25 28.56
CA ALA A 318 17.64 14.93 27.30
C ALA A 318 18.64 14.11 26.45
N ALA A 319 19.66 13.51 27.05
CA ALA A 319 20.64 12.68 26.34
C ALA A 319 20.02 11.39 25.75
N ASP A 320 19.10 10.76 26.50
CA ASP A 320 18.34 9.59 26.04
C ASP A 320 17.47 9.92 24.81
N GLN A 321 16.91 11.14 24.75
CA GLN A 321 16.11 11.64 23.63
C GLN A 321 16.90 11.68 22.31
N HIS A 322 18.16 12.11 22.33
CA HIS A 322 19.01 12.19 21.13
C HIS A 322 19.31 10.81 20.54
N SER A 323 19.54 9.82 21.41
CA SER A 323 19.79 8.43 20.99
C SER A 323 18.55 7.80 20.36
N LYS A 324 17.37 8.00 20.97
CA LYS A 324 16.08 7.55 20.41
C LYS A 324 15.81 8.15 19.03
N LEU A 325 16.11 9.44 18.86
CA LEU A 325 15.94 10.13 17.58
C LEU A 325 16.85 9.55 16.49
N ALA A 326 18.13 9.32 16.81
CA ALA A 326 19.08 8.74 15.88
C ALA A 326 18.66 7.32 15.45
N ILE A 327 18.22 6.49 16.41
CA ILE A 327 17.77 5.13 16.11
C ILE A 327 16.49 5.14 15.26
N ASN A 328 15.52 6.01 15.57
CA ASN A 328 14.32 6.18 14.76
C ASN A 328 14.67 6.61 13.31
N PHE A 329 15.59 7.56 13.15
CA PHE A 329 16.05 7.99 11.82
C PHE A 329 16.70 6.83 11.04
N VAL A 330 17.58 6.07 11.68
CA VAL A 330 18.23 4.89 11.08
C VAL A 330 17.20 3.81 10.74
N TYR A 331 16.24 3.57 11.62
CA TYR A 331 15.12 2.66 11.38
C TYR A 331 14.37 3.08 10.12
N MET A 332 13.89 4.31 10.04
CA MET A 332 13.15 4.78 8.88
C MET A 332 13.95 4.67 7.56
N LEU A 333 15.25 4.99 7.57
CA LEU A 333 16.11 4.86 6.40
C LEU A 333 16.35 3.39 5.98
N LEU A 334 16.64 2.51 6.93
CA LEU A 334 16.88 1.10 6.66
C LEU A 334 15.61 0.40 6.18
N GLY A 335 14.47 0.67 6.82
CA GLY A 335 13.18 0.11 6.44
C GLY A 335 12.77 0.51 5.03
N MET A 336 13.02 1.76 4.64
CA MET A 336 12.83 2.21 3.26
C MET A 336 13.76 1.48 2.28
N GLY A 337 15.01 1.22 2.68
CA GLY A 337 15.93 0.37 1.93
C GLY A 337 15.39 -1.06 1.73
N LEU A 338 14.77 -1.65 2.76
CA LEU A 338 14.14 -2.98 2.67
C LEU A 338 12.92 -2.98 1.76
N VAL A 339 12.08 -1.94 1.82
CA VAL A 339 10.96 -1.76 0.87
C VAL A 339 11.50 -1.62 -0.56
N ALA A 340 12.58 -0.85 -0.76
CA ALA A 340 13.24 -0.72 -2.06
C ALA A 340 13.77 -2.07 -2.57
N MET A 341 14.39 -2.87 -1.69
CA MET A 341 14.85 -4.21 -1.98
C MET A 341 13.69 -5.11 -2.41
N CYS A 342 12.59 -5.17 -1.65
CA CYS A 342 11.45 -5.99 -2.03
C CYS A 342 10.81 -5.50 -3.33
N ARG A 343 10.73 -4.19 -3.59
CA ARG A 343 10.30 -3.66 -4.90
C ARG A 343 11.22 -4.12 -6.03
N ASN A 344 12.53 -4.15 -5.81
CA ASN A 344 13.50 -4.62 -6.81
C ASN A 344 13.34 -6.11 -7.08
N LEU A 345 13.21 -6.94 -6.03
CA LEU A 345 13.02 -8.39 -6.15
C LEU A 345 11.68 -8.74 -6.78
N MET A 346 10.59 -8.11 -6.34
CA MET A 346 9.26 -8.26 -6.92
C MET A 346 9.26 -7.88 -8.41
N ARG A 347 9.93 -6.77 -8.77
CA ARG A 347 10.06 -6.36 -10.16
C ARG A 347 10.84 -7.38 -10.99
N GLU A 348 11.90 -7.97 -10.44
CA GLU A 348 12.65 -9.04 -11.10
C GLU A 348 11.75 -10.26 -11.35
N GLU A 349 11.01 -10.72 -10.33
CA GLU A 349 10.11 -11.88 -10.44
C GLU A 349 8.98 -11.63 -11.45
N VAL A 350 8.32 -10.47 -11.37
CA VAL A 350 7.26 -10.08 -12.32
C VAL A 350 7.80 -10.02 -13.75
N ARG A 351 9.02 -9.51 -13.97
CA ARG A 351 9.63 -9.52 -15.31
C ARG A 351 9.90 -10.93 -15.82
N VAL A 352 10.28 -11.87 -14.95
CA VAL A 352 10.50 -13.27 -15.35
C VAL A 352 9.17 -13.93 -15.72
N LYS A 353 8.17 -13.83 -14.84
CA LYS A 353 6.82 -14.36 -15.10
C LYS A 353 6.18 -13.75 -16.36
N LEU A 354 6.37 -12.45 -16.60
CA LEU A 354 5.88 -11.81 -17.82
C LEU A 354 6.60 -12.32 -19.08
N ARG A 355 7.89 -12.67 -19.00
CA ARG A 355 8.61 -13.27 -20.13
C ARG A 355 8.10 -14.69 -20.39
N GLU A 356 7.92 -15.49 -19.35
CA GLU A 356 7.33 -16.83 -19.45
C GLU A 356 5.93 -16.77 -20.09
N MET A 357 5.05 -15.92 -19.57
CA MET A 357 3.71 -15.70 -20.14
C MET A 357 3.75 -15.23 -21.60
N ARG A 358 4.74 -14.40 -21.98
CA ARG A 358 4.89 -13.93 -23.36
C ARG A 358 5.30 -15.06 -24.30
N GLU A 359 6.21 -15.93 -23.88
CA GLU A 359 6.61 -17.10 -24.67
C GLU A 359 5.45 -18.11 -24.77
N ASP A 360 4.73 -18.37 -23.68
CA ASP A 360 3.51 -19.21 -23.70
C ASP A 360 2.43 -18.64 -24.63
N ALA A 361 2.26 -17.31 -24.64
CA ALA A 361 1.32 -16.64 -25.52
C ALA A 361 1.71 -16.77 -27.01
N LYS A 362 3.01 -16.67 -27.33
CA LYS A 362 3.50 -16.90 -28.70
C LYS A 362 3.24 -18.34 -29.14
N LEU A 363 3.57 -19.32 -28.30
CA LEU A 363 3.34 -20.74 -28.59
C LEU A 363 1.85 -21.02 -28.80
N CYS A 364 0.98 -20.45 -27.96
CA CYS A 364 -0.47 -20.57 -28.12
C CYS A 364 -0.98 -19.93 -29.42
N MET A 365 -0.41 -18.79 -29.81
CA MET A 365 -0.77 -18.09 -31.04
C MET A 365 -0.30 -18.86 -32.28
N GLU A 366 0.88 -19.48 -32.24
CA GLU A 366 1.38 -20.38 -33.30
C GLU A 366 0.52 -21.65 -33.44
N ASP A 367 0.16 -22.33 -32.34
CA ASP A 367 -0.77 -23.48 -32.36
C ASP A 367 -2.14 -23.07 -32.93
N THR A 368 -2.64 -21.89 -32.55
CA THR A 368 -3.91 -21.37 -33.09
C THR A 368 -3.82 -21.10 -34.58
N ARG A 369 -2.71 -20.50 -35.06
CA ARG A 369 -2.47 -20.23 -36.47
C ARG A 369 -2.36 -21.52 -37.28
N LEU A 370 -1.62 -22.52 -36.79
CA LEU A 370 -1.48 -23.83 -37.44
C LEU A 370 -2.82 -24.55 -37.55
N ARG A 371 -3.64 -24.54 -36.49
CA ARG A 371 -5.01 -25.09 -36.55
C ARG A 371 -5.91 -24.34 -37.52
N PHE A 372 -5.78 -23.03 -37.65
CA PHE A 372 -6.58 -22.24 -38.58
C PHE A 372 -6.22 -22.55 -40.04
N VAL A 373 -4.93 -22.71 -40.35
CA VAL A 373 -4.45 -23.11 -41.67
C VAL A 373 -4.84 -24.56 -41.99
N GLY A 374 -4.75 -25.48 -41.03
CA GLY A 374 -5.20 -26.87 -41.20
C GLY A 374 -6.71 -27.03 -41.39
N CYS A 375 -7.53 -26.12 -40.85
CA CYS A 375 -8.97 -26.10 -41.07
C CYS A 375 -9.39 -25.39 -42.37
N CYS A 376 -8.58 -24.48 -42.91
CA CYS A 376 -8.87 -23.75 -44.16
C CYS A 376 -8.12 -24.31 -45.39
N GLY A 377 -7.15 -25.19 -45.19
CA GLY A 377 -6.35 -25.83 -46.23
C GLY A 377 -6.83 -27.24 -46.57
N SER A 378 -7.91 -27.33 -47.34
CA SER A 378 -8.15 -28.47 -48.23
C SER A 378 -8.83 -27.97 -49.50
N PRO A 379 -8.07 -27.65 -50.55
CA PRO A 379 -8.56 -27.77 -51.91
C PRO A 379 -8.69 -29.26 -52.21
N ARG A 380 -9.93 -29.70 -52.49
CA ARG A 380 -10.16 -30.85 -53.36
C ARG A 380 -9.62 -30.46 -54.74
N ASP A 381 -8.43 -30.93 -55.09
CA ASP A 381 -8.07 -31.11 -56.49
C ASP A 381 -8.12 -32.61 -56.77
N GLY A 382 -9.19 -33.01 -57.44
CA GLY A 382 -9.26 -34.25 -58.19
C GLY A 382 -8.73 -34.01 -59.62
N TYR A 383 -8.58 -35.13 -60.35
CA TYR A 383 -7.92 -35.32 -61.66
C TYR A 383 -6.39 -35.45 -61.53
N ASP A 384 -5.72 -36.51 -61.97
CA ASP A 384 -6.03 -37.48 -63.04
C ASP A 384 -5.56 -38.90 -62.67
N SER A 385 -6.40 -39.88 -62.97
CA SER A 385 -5.99 -41.24 -63.30
C SER A 385 -6.40 -41.41 -64.75
N ASP A 386 -5.44 -41.46 -65.68
CA ASP A 386 -5.66 -42.09 -66.98
C ASP A 386 -4.33 -42.41 -67.69
N TYR A 387 -4.37 -43.55 -68.39
CA TYR A 387 -3.40 -44.17 -69.31
C TYR A 387 -2.42 -45.22 -68.74
N TYR A 388 -2.84 -46.48 -68.97
CA TYR A 388 -2.11 -47.62 -69.56
C TYR A 388 -0.60 -47.76 -69.35
#